data_AF-A0A258JNQ1-F1
#
_entry.id   AF-A0A258JNQ1-F1
#
_cell.length_a   1.000
_cell.length_b   1.000
_cell.length_c   1.000
_cell.angle_alpha   90.00
_cell.angle_beta   90.00
_cell.angle_gamma   90.00
#
_symmetry.space_group_name_H-M   'P 1'
#
loop_
_entity.id
_entity.type
_entity.pdbx_description
1 polymer ?
#
loop_
_entity_poly.entity_id
_entity_poly.type
_entity_poly.pdbx_seq_one_letter_code
_entity_poly.pdbx_strand_id
1 'polypeptide(L)'
;MNLYRLLRYRLVTVPVLLFILSCSIKPAASNYVDLVNPLIGTAPSTTISALQHGEDETENNAQVVPYVTVPFGMTNWTAQTKATETKCVAPYYYTDTKISGFRGSHWLSGSCVQDYGSMTIMPISGKLKCQADDRASSFSHDTEKTTPYNYNVTLADYKIDV
;
A
#
# COMPACT_ATOMS: atom_id res chain seq x y z
N MET A 1 60.40 22.15 -25.92
CA MET A 1 60.33 20.74 -25.47
C MET A 1 59.40 20.50 -24.26
N ASN A 2 58.57 21.48 -23.83
CA ASN A 2 57.75 21.35 -22.60
C ASN A 2 56.22 21.26 -22.80
N LEU A 3 55.67 21.65 -23.96
CA LEU A 3 54.21 21.68 -24.15
C LEU A 3 53.62 20.30 -24.48
N TYR A 4 54.32 19.51 -25.29
CA TYR A 4 53.88 18.16 -25.72
C TYR A 4 53.86 17.14 -24.58
N ARG A 5 54.80 17.23 -23.63
CA ARG A 5 54.81 16.37 -22.44
C ARG A 5 53.62 16.67 -21.51
N LEU A 6 53.33 17.95 -21.26
CA LEU A 6 52.18 18.37 -20.45
C LEU A 6 50.83 17.96 -21.07
N LEU A 7 50.70 18.04 -22.40
CA LEU A 7 49.50 17.58 -23.11
C LEU A 7 49.30 16.06 -22.99
N ARG A 8 50.41 15.29 -23.07
CA ARG A 8 50.40 13.83 -22.94
C ARG A 8 50.04 13.36 -21.52
N TYR A 9 50.52 14.05 -20.48
CA TYR A 9 50.11 13.75 -19.10
C TYR A 9 48.63 14.07 -18.88
N ARG A 10 48.11 15.19 -19.40
CA ARG A 10 46.67 15.52 -19.32
C ARG A 10 45.77 14.50 -20.05
N LEU A 11 46.22 13.98 -21.19
CA LEU A 11 45.51 12.93 -21.95
C LEU A 11 45.41 11.59 -21.20
N VAL A 12 46.32 11.32 -20.24
CA VAL A 12 46.31 10.08 -19.44
C VAL A 12 45.70 10.29 -18.06
N THR A 13 45.89 11.45 -17.43
CA THR A 13 45.38 11.71 -16.08
C THR A 13 43.86 11.89 -16.06
N VAL A 14 43.27 12.48 -17.10
CA VAL A 14 41.82 12.69 -17.19
C VAL A 14 41.02 11.37 -17.28
N PRO A 15 41.35 10.41 -18.16
CA PRO A 15 40.64 9.13 -18.20
C PRO A 15 40.87 8.28 -16.95
N VAL A 16 42.04 8.37 -16.31
CA VAL A 16 42.31 7.69 -15.04
C VAL A 16 41.46 8.28 -13.90
N LEU A 17 41.31 9.61 -13.82
CA LEU A 17 40.43 10.24 -12.84
C LEU A 17 38.95 9.87 -13.05
N LEU A 18 38.50 9.81 -14.31
CA LEU A 18 37.15 9.38 -14.68
C LEU A 18 36.89 7.91 -14.34
N PHE A 19 37.89 7.04 -14.51
CA PHE A 19 37.79 5.63 -14.15
C PHE A 19 37.71 5.42 -12.62
N ILE A 20 38.43 6.24 -11.84
CA ILE A 20 38.37 6.22 -10.37
C ILE A 20 37.01 6.76 -9.86
N LEU A 21 36.45 7.80 -10.49
CA LEU A 21 35.10 8.30 -10.16
C LEU A 21 34.01 7.25 -10.43
N SER A 22 34.13 6.49 -11.51
CA SER A 22 33.16 5.45 -11.88
C SER A 22 33.11 4.28 -10.88
N CYS A 23 34.17 4.05 -10.10
CA CYS A 23 34.24 2.94 -9.15
C CYS A 23 33.62 3.28 -7.77
N SER A 24 33.17 4.52 -7.57
CA SER A 24 32.58 4.98 -6.29
C SER A 24 31.05 5.00 -6.28
N ILE A 25 30.38 4.67 -7.40
CA ILE A 25 28.92 4.61 -7.47
C ILE A 25 28.47 3.24 -6.95
N LYS A 26 28.22 3.14 -5.64
CA LYS A 26 27.46 2.01 -5.09
C LYS A 26 26.01 2.15 -5.59
N PRO A 27 25.41 1.11 -6.20
CA PRO A 27 23.98 1.11 -6.45
C PRO A 27 23.28 1.33 -5.10
N ALA A 28 22.32 2.25 -5.03
CA ALA A 28 21.45 2.33 -3.87
C ALA A 28 20.79 0.97 -3.70
N ALA A 29 20.97 0.34 -2.52
CA ALA A 29 20.30 -0.90 -2.21
C ALA A 29 18.80 -0.61 -2.14
N SER A 30 18.06 -0.97 -3.20
CA SER A 30 16.59 -0.90 -3.18
C SER A 30 16.08 -1.99 -2.26
N ASN A 31 15.30 -1.61 -1.25
CA ASN A 31 14.70 -2.61 -0.38
C ASN A 31 13.56 -3.28 -1.17
N TYR A 32 13.52 -4.61 -1.22
CA TYR A 32 12.49 -5.33 -1.99
C TYR A 32 11.07 -5.02 -1.53
N VAL A 33 10.93 -4.61 -0.26
CA VAL A 33 9.64 -4.19 0.30
C VAL A 33 9.07 -2.94 -0.40
N ASP A 34 9.93 -2.08 -0.96
CA ASP A 34 9.52 -0.85 -1.66
C ASP A 34 8.84 -1.15 -3.01
N LEU A 35 9.02 -2.37 -3.53
CA LEU A 35 8.38 -2.84 -4.76
C LEU A 35 6.97 -3.37 -4.53
N VAL A 36 6.57 -3.56 -3.26
CA VAL A 36 5.27 -4.12 -2.91
C VAL A 36 4.24 -3.01 -2.83
N ASN A 37 3.18 -3.11 -3.64
CA ASN A 37 2.00 -2.26 -3.54
C ASN A 37 0.82 -3.07 -2.98
N PRO A 38 0.44 -2.88 -1.69
CA PRO A 38 -0.68 -3.59 -1.08
C PRO A 38 -2.06 -3.33 -1.69
N LEU A 39 -2.24 -2.26 -2.48
CA LEU A 39 -3.54 -1.92 -3.08
C LEU A 39 -3.84 -2.70 -4.35
N ILE A 40 -2.87 -3.40 -4.93
CA ILE A 40 -3.09 -4.20 -6.13
C ILE A 40 -4.11 -5.29 -5.83
N GLY A 41 -5.25 -5.29 -6.56
CA GLY A 41 -6.34 -6.25 -6.39
C GLY A 41 -7.45 -5.81 -5.42
N THR A 42 -7.38 -4.59 -4.88
CA THR A 42 -8.43 -4.01 -4.01
C THR A 42 -9.55 -3.30 -4.78
N ALA A 43 -9.39 -3.13 -6.10
CA ALA A 43 -10.37 -2.55 -7.02
C ALA A 43 -10.90 -3.63 -7.99
N PRO A 44 -12.03 -3.38 -8.68
CA PRO A 44 -12.50 -4.26 -9.75
C PRO A 44 -11.45 -4.47 -10.84
N SER A 45 -11.30 -5.71 -11.30
CA SER A 45 -10.39 -6.10 -12.37
C SER A 45 -10.88 -5.55 -13.71
N THR A 46 -9.94 -4.99 -14.48
CA THR A 46 -10.19 -4.48 -15.84
C THR A 46 -9.66 -5.40 -16.93
N THR A 47 -9.20 -6.60 -16.58
CA THR A 47 -8.59 -7.55 -17.52
C THR A 47 -9.67 -8.26 -18.34
N ILE A 48 -9.38 -8.54 -19.62
CA ILE A 48 -10.33 -9.24 -20.53
C ILE A 48 -10.75 -10.59 -19.94
N SER A 49 -9.81 -11.34 -19.36
CA SER A 49 -10.09 -12.64 -18.75
C SER A 49 -11.02 -12.53 -17.55
N ALA A 50 -10.83 -11.54 -16.66
CA ALA A 50 -11.72 -11.37 -15.51
C ALA A 50 -13.13 -10.97 -15.96
N LEU A 51 -13.24 -10.07 -16.92
CA LEU A 51 -14.53 -9.65 -17.47
C LEU A 51 -15.26 -10.76 -18.24
N GLN A 52 -14.53 -11.73 -18.80
CA GLN A 52 -15.11 -12.88 -19.51
C GLN A 52 -15.54 -14.03 -18.58
N HIS A 53 -14.93 -14.15 -17.41
CA HIS A 53 -15.11 -15.29 -16.51
C HIS A 53 -15.73 -14.94 -15.15
N GLY A 54 -15.95 -13.66 -14.84
CA GLY A 54 -16.71 -13.24 -13.66
C GLY A 54 -18.20 -13.44 -13.89
N GLU A 55 -18.84 -14.23 -13.04
CA GLU A 55 -20.29 -14.44 -13.03
C GLU A 55 -21.03 -13.43 -12.15
N ASP A 56 -20.39 -12.95 -11.07
CA ASP A 56 -20.96 -12.00 -10.11
C ASP A 56 -20.11 -10.72 -9.92
N GLU A 57 -20.73 -9.64 -9.46
CA GLU A 57 -20.07 -8.35 -9.21
C GLU A 57 -18.91 -8.48 -8.22
N THR A 58 -19.04 -9.39 -7.25
CA THR A 58 -18.00 -9.66 -6.24
C THR A 58 -16.79 -10.40 -6.81
N GLU A 59 -16.96 -11.18 -7.88
CA GLU A 59 -15.89 -11.97 -8.52
C GLU A 59 -14.98 -11.13 -9.40
N ASN A 60 -15.49 -9.98 -9.86
CA ASN A 60 -14.67 -8.99 -10.54
C ASN A 60 -13.66 -8.31 -9.60
N ASN A 61 -13.88 -8.35 -8.29
CA ASN A 61 -12.89 -7.92 -7.31
C ASN A 61 -11.95 -9.08 -7.02
N ALA A 62 -10.63 -8.87 -7.06
CA ALA A 62 -9.67 -9.91 -6.69
C ALA A 62 -9.69 -10.26 -5.19
N GLN A 63 -10.52 -9.57 -4.39
CA GLN A 63 -10.72 -9.77 -2.95
C GLN A 63 -9.41 -9.65 -2.13
N VAL A 64 -8.43 -8.88 -2.64
CA VAL A 64 -7.18 -8.60 -1.94
C VAL A 64 -7.41 -7.53 -0.88
N VAL A 65 -6.71 -7.64 0.24
CA VAL A 65 -6.77 -6.67 1.35
C VAL A 65 -5.38 -6.07 1.59
N PRO A 66 -5.25 -4.74 1.72
CA PRO A 66 -3.96 -4.06 1.90
C PRO A 66 -3.47 -4.20 3.34
N TYR A 67 -3.05 -5.41 3.72
CA TYR A 67 -2.62 -5.69 5.08
C TYR A 67 -1.27 -5.07 5.45
N VAL A 68 -1.25 -4.47 6.65
CA VAL A 68 -0.04 -4.18 7.41
C VAL A 68 0.20 -5.33 8.37
N THR A 69 1.25 -6.10 8.12
CA THR A 69 1.56 -7.30 8.89
C THR A 69 3.00 -7.77 8.67
N VAL A 70 3.44 -8.70 9.50
CA VAL A 70 4.64 -9.49 9.27
C VAL A 70 4.28 -10.77 8.50
N PRO A 71 5.22 -11.41 7.79
CA PRO A 71 4.96 -12.69 7.15
C PRO A 71 4.36 -13.70 8.15
N PHE A 72 3.18 -14.24 7.81
CA PHE A 72 2.42 -15.18 8.65
C PHE A 72 1.98 -14.61 10.01
N GLY A 73 1.78 -13.30 10.11
CA GLY A 73 1.21 -12.66 11.29
C GLY A 73 -0.15 -13.26 11.63
N MET A 74 -0.36 -13.57 12.92
CA MET A 74 -1.63 -14.11 13.41
C MET A 74 -2.77 -13.13 13.20
N THR A 75 -2.53 -11.84 13.42
CA THR A 75 -3.53 -10.77 13.22
C THR A 75 -2.97 -9.77 12.23
N ASN A 76 -3.76 -9.45 11.20
CA ASN A 76 -3.37 -8.54 10.13
C ASN A 76 -4.19 -7.25 10.23
N TRP A 77 -3.56 -6.09 10.05
CA TRP A 77 -4.25 -4.80 10.17
C TRP A 77 -4.57 -4.20 8.81
N THR A 78 -5.77 -3.66 8.63
CA THR A 78 -6.19 -2.98 7.41
C THR A 78 -7.14 -1.82 7.74
N ALA A 79 -7.21 -0.81 6.87
CA ALA A 79 -8.33 0.11 6.90
C ALA A 79 -9.64 -0.64 6.59
N GLN A 80 -10.74 -0.22 7.23
CA GLN A 80 -12.06 -0.83 7.09
C GLN A 80 -13.01 0.12 6.35
N THR A 81 -13.30 -0.19 5.10
CA THR A 81 -14.32 0.51 4.31
C THR A 81 -15.68 -0.22 4.36
N LYS A 82 -15.67 -1.54 4.58
CA LYS A 82 -16.87 -2.36 4.83
C LYS A 82 -16.92 -2.86 6.26
N ALA A 83 -17.90 -2.39 7.02
CA ALA A 83 -18.11 -2.76 8.41
C ALA A 83 -18.90 -4.07 8.57
N THR A 84 -18.43 -5.15 7.94
CA THR A 84 -19.07 -6.47 8.02
C THR A 84 -18.04 -7.61 8.02
N GLU A 85 -18.43 -8.77 8.54
CA GLU A 85 -17.70 -10.03 8.35
C GLU A 85 -18.35 -10.91 7.27
N THR A 86 -19.42 -10.45 6.61
CA THR A 86 -20.21 -11.23 5.64
C THR A 86 -19.31 -11.93 4.62
N LYS A 87 -19.64 -13.18 4.32
CA LYS A 87 -18.94 -13.99 3.33
C LYS A 87 -18.80 -13.23 2.01
N CYS A 88 -17.63 -13.33 1.39
CA CYS A 88 -17.30 -12.70 0.10
C CYS A 88 -17.29 -11.15 0.11
N VAL A 89 -17.28 -10.52 1.29
CA VAL A 89 -17.10 -9.08 1.43
C VAL A 89 -15.77 -8.79 2.14
N ALA A 90 -14.75 -8.41 1.37
CA ALA A 90 -13.48 -7.95 1.92
C ALA A 90 -13.67 -6.70 2.81
N PRO A 91 -12.83 -6.52 3.85
CA PRO A 91 -12.91 -5.37 4.76
C PRO A 91 -12.57 -4.03 4.08
N TYR A 92 -11.88 -4.05 2.93
CA TYR A 92 -11.42 -2.87 2.20
C TYR A 92 -11.70 -3.02 0.70
N TYR A 93 -12.22 -1.96 0.08
CA TYR A 93 -12.30 -1.81 -1.37
C TYR A 93 -11.79 -0.43 -1.78
N TYR A 94 -10.98 -0.38 -2.84
CA TYR A 94 -10.39 0.86 -3.36
C TYR A 94 -11.44 1.88 -3.79
N THR A 95 -12.60 1.43 -4.27
CA THR A 95 -13.65 2.35 -4.75
C THR A 95 -14.44 3.03 -3.64
N ASP A 96 -14.29 2.57 -2.39
CA ASP A 96 -15.00 3.14 -1.26
C ASP A 96 -14.35 4.46 -0.82
N THR A 97 -15.18 5.42 -0.41
CA THR A 97 -14.73 6.79 -0.09
C THR A 97 -14.68 7.09 1.40
N LYS A 98 -14.99 6.10 2.25
CA LYS A 98 -15.04 6.25 3.69
C LYS A 98 -14.36 5.11 4.42
N ILE A 99 -13.65 5.46 5.49
CA ILE A 99 -13.05 4.53 6.44
C ILE A 99 -13.83 4.61 7.76
N SER A 100 -14.31 3.45 8.22
CA SER A 100 -15.06 3.28 9.47
C SER A 100 -14.19 2.80 10.65
N GLY A 101 -12.90 2.60 10.40
CA GLY A 101 -11.87 2.27 11.38
C GLY A 101 -10.73 1.46 10.79
N PHE A 102 -9.86 0.99 11.67
CA PHE A 102 -8.71 0.13 11.37
C PHE A 102 -8.93 -1.21 12.05
N ARG A 103 -9.01 -2.26 11.24
CA ARG A 103 -9.46 -3.59 11.64
C ARG A 103 -8.28 -4.54 11.77
N GLY A 104 -8.15 -5.17 12.93
CA GLY A 104 -7.42 -6.42 13.08
C GLY A 104 -8.29 -7.55 12.55
N SER A 105 -7.85 -8.20 11.47
CA SER A 105 -8.63 -9.12 10.64
C SER A 105 -7.88 -10.44 10.42
N HIS A 106 -8.66 -11.50 10.21
CA HIS A 106 -8.17 -12.84 9.86
C HIS A 106 -8.71 -13.29 8.50
N TRP A 107 -9.27 -12.36 7.73
CA TRP A 107 -9.76 -12.62 6.39
C TRP A 107 -8.63 -13.13 5.50
N LEU A 108 -8.93 -14.16 4.70
CA LEU A 108 -7.97 -14.72 3.76
C LEU A 108 -7.97 -13.86 2.49
N SER A 109 -6.95 -13.00 2.35
CA SER A 109 -6.77 -12.14 1.17
C SER A 109 -6.80 -12.96 -0.12
N GLY A 110 -7.60 -12.53 -1.10
CA GLY A 110 -7.79 -13.23 -2.37
C GLY A 110 -8.81 -14.36 -2.33
N SER A 111 -9.66 -14.43 -1.30
CA SER A 111 -10.65 -15.50 -1.13
C SER A 111 -12.09 -14.98 -0.99
N CYS A 112 -13.04 -15.91 -0.99
CA CYS A 112 -14.48 -15.67 -0.80
C CYS A 112 -14.97 -16.36 0.50
N VAL A 113 -14.27 -16.10 1.61
CA VAL A 113 -14.58 -16.70 2.93
C VAL A 113 -15.29 -15.70 3.83
N GLN A 114 -15.45 -16.01 5.11
CA GLN A 114 -15.94 -15.09 6.14
C GLN A 114 -14.77 -14.62 6.99
N ASP A 115 -14.75 -13.36 7.43
CA ASP A 115 -13.80 -12.92 8.46
C ASP A 115 -14.20 -13.49 9.83
N TYR A 116 -13.30 -13.48 10.80
CA TYR A 116 -13.59 -13.94 12.15
C TYR A 116 -12.68 -13.28 13.19
N GLY A 117 -13.16 -13.22 14.43
CA GLY A 117 -12.37 -12.75 15.58
C GLY A 117 -11.80 -11.35 15.38
N SER A 118 -12.47 -10.52 14.57
CA SER A 118 -11.96 -9.22 14.19
C SER A 118 -12.27 -8.15 15.24
N MET A 119 -11.46 -7.10 15.26
CA MET A 119 -11.71 -5.92 16.09
C MET A 119 -11.36 -4.65 15.31
N THR A 120 -12.10 -3.58 15.55
CA THR A 120 -11.92 -2.31 14.82
C THR A 120 -11.72 -1.16 15.77
N ILE A 121 -10.65 -0.39 15.56
CA ILE A 121 -10.33 0.83 16.31
C ILE A 121 -10.50 2.03 15.37
N MET A 122 -11.20 3.06 15.80
CA MET A 122 -11.37 4.29 15.02
C MET A 122 -11.04 5.51 15.90
N PRO A 123 -10.03 6.31 15.57
CA PRO A 123 -9.83 7.60 16.23
C PRO A 123 -10.91 8.58 15.78
N ILE A 124 -11.48 9.31 16.74
CA ILE A 124 -12.58 10.25 16.54
C ILE A 124 -12.24 11.54 17.27
N SER A 125 -12.47 12.68 16.61
CA SER A 125 -12.46 14.00 17.25
C SER A 125 -13.89 14.56 17.33
N GLY A 126 -14.18 15.33 18.38
CA GLY A 126 -15.51 15.93 18.58
C GLY A 126 -16.50 14.97 19.25
N LYS A 127 -17.69 14.81 18.66
CA LYS A 127 -18.77 14.02 19.27
C LYS A 127 -18.51 12.52 19.09
N LEU A 128 -18.61 11.76 20.18
CA LEU A 128 -18.53 10.31 20.13
C LEU A 128 -19.65 9.72 19.26
N LYS A 129 -19.26 8.89 18.30
CA LYS A 129 -20.16 8.11 17.45
C LYS A 129 -19.73 6.65 17.49
N CYS A 130 -20.63 5.77 17.91
CA CYS A 130 -20.27 4.36 18.12
C CYS A 130 -20.61 3.48 16.91
N GLN A 131 -21.66 3.81 16.16
CA GLN A 131 -22.05 3.05 14.98
C GLN A 131 -21.04 3.25 13.85
N ALA A 132 -20.76 2.18 13.08
CA ALA A 132 -19.73 2.19 12.05
C ALA A 132 -20.00 3.22 10.95
N ASP A 133 -21.26 3.31 10.49
CA ASP A 133 -21.67 4.25 9.44
C ASP A 133 -21.60 5.71 9.93
N ASP A 134 -22.01 5.95 11.18
CA ASP A 134 -21.98 7.28 11.78
C ASP A 134 -20.56 7.78 12.00
N ARG A 135 -19.68 6.88 12.45
CA ARG A 135 -18.28 7.21 12.78
C ARG A 135 -17.36 7.23 11.57
N ALA A 136 -17.81 6.76 10.40
CA ALA A 136 -16.99 6.72 9.20
C ALA A 136 -16.53 8.12 8.79
N SER A 137 -15.26 8.24 8.40
CA SER A 137 -14.68 9.47 7.88
C SER A 137 -14.40 9.33 6.39
N SER A 138 -14.64 10.38 5.65
CA SER A 138 -14.15 10.55 4.28
C SER A 138 -12.61 10.52 4.25
N PHE A 139 -12.04 9.97 3.18
CA PHE A 139 -10.60 9.95 2.90
C PHE A 139 -10.33 10.04 1.39
N SER A 140 -9.07 10.26 0.99
CA SER A 140 -8.62 10.21 -0.40
C SER A 140 -7.36 9.35 -0.52
N HIS A 141 -7.24 8.61 -1.63
CA HIS A 141 -6.01 7.89 -1.97
C HIS A 141 -4.80 8.80 -2.16
N ASP A 142 -4.99 10.09 -2.45
CA ASP A 142 -3.90 11.07 -2.52
C ASP A 142 -3.18 11.24 -1.17
N THR A 143 -3.92 10.99 -0.08
CA THR A 143 -3.42 11.04 1.31
C THR A 143 -3.20 9.66 1.91
N GLU A 144 -3.52 8.59 1.18
CA GLU A 144 -3.37 7.23 1.66
C GLU A 144 -2.01 6.68 1.23
N LYS A 145 -1.20 6.29 2.21
CA LYS A 145 0.09 5.66 1.99
C LYS A 145 0.07 4.29 2.63
N THR A 146 0.35 3.27 1.83
CA THR A 146 0.30 1.88 2.27
C THR A 146 1.55 1.13 1.85
N THR A 147 2.11 0.41 2.81
CA THR A 147 3.25 -0.49 2.67
C THR A 147 2.96 -1.74 3.50
N PRO A 148 3.64 -2.87 3.28
CA PRO A 148 3.42 -4.07 4.10
C PRO A 148 3.65 -3.87 5.61
N TYR A 149 4.40 -2.84 6.02
CA TYR A 149 4.79 -2.59 7.41
C TYR A 149 4.25 -1.28 8.00
N ASN A 150 3.54 -0.47 7.21
CA ASN A 150 2.97 0.80 7.66
C ASN A 150 1.80 1.24 6.78
N TYR A 151 0.77 1.79 7.39
CA TYR A 151 -0.37 2.42 6.73
C TYR A 151 -0.58 3.81 7.33
N ASN A 152 -0.78 4.81 6.49
CA ASN A 152 -1.05 6.18 6.90
C ASN A 152 -2.15 6.81 6.05
N VAL A 153 -3.07 7.54 6.68
CA VAL A 153 -4.15 8.24 5.97
C VAL A 153 -4.65 9.46 6.75
N THR A 154 -5.16 10.46 6.02
CA THR A 154 -5.90 11.57 6.62
C THR A 154 -7.40 11.27 6.67
N LEU A 155 -7.96 11.26 7.88
CA LEU A 155 -9.40 11.17 8.13
C LEU A 155 -10.01 12.57 8.07
N ALA A 156 -10.52 12.96 6.89
CA ALA A 156 -10.91 14.33 6.58
C ALA A 156 -11.99 14.89 7.51
N ASP A 157 -12.98 14.07 7.90
CA ASP A 157 -14.11 14.51 8.73
C ASP A 157 -13.69 14.79 10.19
N TYR A 158 -12.61 14.14 10.64
CA TYR A 158 -12.05 14.33 11.99
C TYR A 158 -10.79 15.19 12.02
N LYS A 159 -10.17 15.48 10.87
CA LYS A 159 -8.89 16.18 10.75
C LYS A 159 -7.79 15.48 11.57
N ILE A 160 -7.74 14.16 11.46
CA ILE A 160 -6.78 13.30 12.15
C ILE A 160 -5.93 12.60 11.09
N ASP A 161 -4.62 12.65 11.24
CA ASP A 161 -3.70 11.78 10.51
C ASP A 161 -3.42 10.55 11.37
N VAL A 162 -3.62 9.37 10.78
CA VAL A 162 -3.40 8.07 11.41
C VAL A 162 -2.26 7.37 10.70
#